data_AF-A0A1B0D7Q7-F1
#
_entry.id   AF-A0A1B0D7Q7-F1
#
_cell.length_a   1.000
_cell.length_b   1.000
_cell.length_c   1.000
_cell.angle_alpha   90.00
_cell.angle_beta   90.00
_cell.angle_gamma   90.00
#
_symmetry.space_group_name_H-M   'P 1'
#
loop_
_entity.id
_entity.type
_entity.pdbx_description
1 polymer ?
#
loop_
_entity_poly.entity_id
_entity_poly.type
_entity_poly.pdbx_seq_one_letter_code
_entity_poly.pdbx_strand_id
1 'polypeptide(L)'
;MLHKQTPTLVAKGSFFFLPGGQVGCASCAMGNKLSCSCAPLMRKAYRYEDSPWQTLWAEVFHVSASGAGAVKWQQVSEDLVPVNITCIQDTPECVFHITAYNSQVDKILDVRLVQPGTRIGQASECFVYWKDPMTNDTWGLNFTSPIDAKQFRECCNFIDPSC
;
A
#
# COMPACT_ATOMS: atom_id res chain seq x y z
N MET A 1 -4.71 -28.12 -48.51
CA MET A 1 -4.44 -28.96 -47.32
C MET A 1 -3.09 -28.57 -46.72
N LEU A 2 -3.07 -27.83 -45.61
CA LEU A 2 -2.40 -28.21 -44.36
C LEU A 2 -2.60 -27.06 -43.36
N HIS A 3 -3.14 -27.41 -42.20
CA HIS A 3 -3.20 -26.57 -40.99
C HIS A 3 -1.80 -26.24 -40.47
N LYS A 4 -1.66 -25.11 -39.75
CA LYS A 4 -0.99 -25.06 -38.43
C LYS A 4 -1.24 -23.75 -37.67
N GLN A 5 -2.13 -23.88 -36.67
CA GLN A 5 -2.11 -23.34 -35.30
C GLN A 5 -1.59 -21.90 -35.04
N THR A 6 -2.53 -21.08 -34.58
CA THR A 6 -2.36 -19.87 -33.77
C THR A 6 -1.71 -20.17 -32.40
N PRO A 7 -0.79 -19.31 -31.91
CA PRO A 7 -0.49 -19.22 -30.49
C PRO A 7 -1.34 -18.11 -29.84
N THR A 8 -2.11 -18.52 -28.84
CA THR A 8 -2.90 -17.68 -27.93
C THR A 8 -1.96 -16.85 -27.05
N LEU A 9 -2.05 -15.52 -27.15
CA LEU A 9 -1.33 -14.57 -26.28
C LEU A 9 -1.97 -14.56 -24.89
N VAL A 10 -1.30 -15.18 -23.91
CA VAL A 10 -1.59 -14.98 -22.48
C VAL A 10 -0.88 -13.69 -22.05
N ALA A 11 -1.57 -12.56 -22.14
CA ALA A 11 -1.12 -11.30 -21.56
C ALA A 11 -1.55 -11.25 -20.08
N LYS A 12 -0.73 -11.81 -19.18
CA LYS A 12 -0.77 -11.41 -17.76
C LYS A 12 0.11 -10.16 -17.60
N GLY A 13 -0.51 -9.10 -17.09
CA GLY A 13 -0.05 -7.72 -17.12
C GLY A 13 1.42 -7.52 -16.73
N SER A 14 2.22 -7.11 -17.69
CA SER A 14 3.50 -6.46 -17.45
C SER A 14 3.21 -4.97 -17.20
N PHE A 15 3.28 -4.53 -15.95
CA PHE A 15 3.29 -3.11 -15.62
C PHE A 15 4.63 -2.50 -16.06
N PHE A 16 4.63 -1.79 -17.18
CA PHE A 16 5.71 -0.88 -17.56
C PHE A 16 5.35 0.53 -17.07
N PHE A 17 6.19 1.12 -16.21
CA PHE A 17 6.10 2.53 -15.84
C PHE A 17 6.79 3.40 -16.90
N LEU A 18 6.06 4.36 -17.47
CA LEU A 18 6.61 5.51 -18.20
C LEU A 18 6.59 6.75 -17.29
N PRO A 19 7.53 7.70 -17.44
CA PRO A 19 7.56 8.91 -16.62
C PRO A 19 6.80 10.07 -17.27
N GLY A 20 6.03 10.81 -16.46
CA GLY A 20 5.71 12.22 -16.69
C GLY A 20 4.39 12.54 -17.40
N GLY A 21 3.57 13.37 -16.75
CA GLY A 21 2.41 14.03 -17.35
C GLY A 21 1.55 14.78 -16.33
N GLN A 22 1.90 16.04 -16.06
CA GLN A 22 1.02 17.00 -15.38
C GLN A 22 -0.17 17.35 -16.28
N VAL A 23 -1.38 17.43 -15.72
CA VAL A 23 -2.44 18.29 -16.25
C VAL A 23 -3.27 18.84 -15.09
N GLY A 24 -3.28 20.16 -14.93
CA GLY A 24 -4.14 20.87 -13.99
C GLY A 24 -5.53 21.16 -14.57
N CYS A 25 -6.42 21.71 -13.76
CA CYS A 25 -7.56 22.48 -14.26
C CYS A 25 -7.85 23.69 -13.36
N ALA A 26 -8.16 24.80 -14.01
CA ALA A 26 -8.41 26.10 -13.43
C ALA A 26 -9.92 26.42 -13.42
N SER A 27 -10.35 27.06 -12.33
CA SER A 27 -11.37 28.12 -12.18
C SER A 27 -12.78 27.97 -12.78
N CYS A 28 -13.79 28.09 -11.92
CA CYS A 28 -15.03 28.82 -12.22
C CYS A 28 -15.60 29.50 -10.96
N ALA A 29 -16.18 30.69 -11.15
CA ALA A 29 -16.48 31.71 -10.15
C ALA A 29 -18.00 31.98 -9.96
N MET A 30 -18.36 32.37 -8.72
CA MET A 30 -19.49 33.18 -8.18
C MET A 30 -20.99 32.82 -8.39
N GLY A 31 -21.67 32.58 -7.22
CA GLY A 31 -22.96 33.12 -6.70
C GLY A 31 -24.23 33.17 -7.58
N ASN A 32 -25.46 32.88 -7.13
CA ASN A 32 -26.06 33.07 -5.81
C ASN A 32 -27.42 32.31 -5.67
N LYS A 33 -27.78 31.96 -4.43
CA LYS A 33 -29.07 31.48 -3.85
C LYS A 33 -29.80 30.28 -4.50
N LEU A 34 -29.80 29.14 -3.81
CA LEU A 34 -30.89 28.68 -2.92
C LEU A 34 -30.48 27.37 -2.19
N SER A 35 -30.41 27.45 -0.86
CA SER A 35 -30.53 26.38 0.14
C SER A 35 -29.98 24.97 -0.17
N CYS A 36 -28.82 24.65 0.39
CA CYS A 36 -28.73 23.47 1.24
C CYS A 36 -27.98 23.86 2.52
N SER A 37 -28.62 23.63 3.67
CA SER A 37 -28.08 23.95 4.99
C SER A 37 -26.89 23.05 5.28
N CYS A 38 -25.71 23.44 4.81
CA CYS A 38 -24.47 22.74 5.09
C CYS A 38 -23.52 23.67 5.83
N ALA A 39 -23.24 23.25 7.07
CA ALA A 39 -22.13 23.63 7.94
C ALA A 39 -22.44 24.65 9.06
N PRO A 40 -21.67 24.65 10.17
CA PRO A 40 -20.55 23.75 10.50
C PRO A 40 -20.71 23.11 11.89
N LEU A 41 -19.97 22.02 12.15
CA LEU A 41 -19.08 21.89 13.32
C LEU A 41 -18.70 20.43 13.50
N MET A 42 -17.39 20.26 13.52
CA MET A 42 -16.69 19.09 13.99
C MET A 42 -17.34 18.48 15.22
N ARG A 43 -17.86 17.26 15.06
CA ARG A 43 -17.74 16.24 16.08
C ARG A 43 -17.44 14.96 15.33
N LYS A 44 -16.20 14.49 15.53
CA LYS A 44 -15.79 13.11 15.25
C LYS A 44 -16.96 12.21 15.65
N ALA A 45 -17.71 11.73 14.67
CA ALA A 45 -18.51 10.55 14.85
C ALA A 45 -17.47 9.45 14.98
N TYR A 46 -17.05 9.18 16.21
CA TYR A 46 -16.38 7.95 16.57
C TYR A 46 -17.40 6.85 16.28
N ARG A 47 -17.49 6.45 15.01
CA ARG A 47 -18.27 5.29 14.61
C ARG A 47 -17.55 4.13 15.27
N TYR A 48 -18.29 3.37 16.03
CA TYR A 48 -17.86 2.14 16.69
C TYR A 48 -17.41 1.03 15.70
N GLU A 49 -17.44 1.31 14.39
CA GLU A 49 -16.93 0.48 13.27
C GLU A 49 -15.49 0.86 12.85
N ASP A 50 -14.75 1.59 13.69
CA ASP A 50 -13.41 2.13 13.40
C ASP A 50 -12.40 1.52 14.40
N SER A 51 -12.39 0.19 14.49
CA SER A 51 -11.30 -0.48 15.20
C SER A 51 -10.02 -0.18 14.43
N PRO A 52 -8.96 0.36 15.06
CA PRO A 52 -7.67 0.62 14.41
C PRO A 52 -6.94 -0.67 13.95
N TRP A 53 -7.62 -1.82 14.08
CA TRP A 53 -7.18 -3.18 13.83
C TRP A 53 -7.97 -3.85 12.71
N GLN A 54 -8.56 -3.09 11.78
CA GLN A 54 -9.09 -3.72 10.55
C GLN A 54 -7.96 -4.51 9.92
N THR A 55 -8.16 -5.82 9.80
CA THR A 55 -7.21 -6.71 9.15
C THR A 55 -7.10 -6.29 7.70
N LEU A 56 -5.95 -5.75 7.33
CA LEU A 56 -5.65 -5.38 5.96
C LEU A 56 -5.29 -6.66 5.19
N TRP A 57 -5.82 -6.80 3.98
CA TRP A 57 -5.55 -7.94 3.12
C TRP A 57 -4.77 -7.48 1.91
N ALA A 58 -3.67 -8.17 1.59
CA ALA A 58 -2.84 -7.81 0.46
C ALA A 58 -2.18 -9.02 -0.18
N GLU A 59 -1.85 -8.89 -1.46
CA GLU A 59 -0.85 -9.73 -2.10
C GLU A 59 0.54 -9.15 -1.78
N VAL A 60 1.50 -10.02 -1.44
CA VAL A 60 2.86 -9.63 -1.04
C VAL A 60 3.80 -9.76 -2.22
N PHE A 61 4.59 -8.72 -2.45
CA PHE A 61 5.62 -8.68 -3.49
C PHE A 61 6.99 -8.32 -2.90
N HIS A 62 8.04 -8.83 -3.52
CA HIS A 62 9.42 -8.64 -3.10
C HIS A 62 10.34 -8.38 -4.29
N VAL A 63 11.33 -7.52 -4.08
CA VAL A 63 12.50 -7.38 -4.94
C VAL A 63 13.73 -7.55 -4.07
N SER A 64 14.53 -8.56 -4.36
CA SER A 64 15.81 -8.76 -3.70
C SER A 64 16.86 -7.75 -4.16
N ALA A 65 17.62 -7.20 -3.21
CA ALA A 65 18.74 -6.30 -3.44
C ALA A 65 19.87 -6.95 -4.28
N SER A 66 20.01 -8.28 -4.23
CA SER A 66 21.07 -9.03 -4.92
C SER A 66 20.77 -9.34 -6.39
N GLY A 67 19.66 -8.85 -6.94
CA GLY A 67 19.30 -9.08 -8.35
C GLY A 67 20.36 -8.50 -9.30
N ALA A 68 20.96 -9.34 -10.13
CA ALA A 68 22.03 -9.02 -11.09
C ALA A 68 21.59 -8.10 -12.25
N GLY A 69 21.14 -6.89 -11.93
CA GLY A 69 20.95 -5.78 -12.89
C GLY A 69 19.52 -5.48 -13.32
N ALA A 70 18.51 -6.27 -12.94
CA ALA A 70 17.10 -5.99 -13.25
C ALA A 70 16.22 -6.06 -12.00
N VAL A 71 15.67 -4.91 -11.61
CA VAL A 71 14.63 -4.78 -10.57
C VAL A 71 13.36 -5.43 -11.11
N LYS A 72 13.04 -6.64 -10.66
CA LYS A 72 11.82 -7.36 -11.03
C LYS A 72 11.06 -7.75 -9.77
N TRP A 73 9.82 -7.26 -9.66
CA TRP A 73 8.89 -7.68 -8.62
C TRP A 73 8.60 -9.17 -8.73
N GLN A 74 8.81 -9.88 -7.63
CA GLN A 74 8.43 -11.27 -7.45
C GLN A 74 7.20 -11.31 -6.55
N GLN A 75 6.16 -11.98 -7.00
CA GLN A 75 4.99 -12.24 -6.18
C GLN A 75 5.34 -13.33 -5.18
N VAL A 76 5.23 -13.03 -3.88
CA VAL A 76 5.56 -13.93 -2.77
C VAL A 76 4.32 -14.67 -2.29
N SER A 77 3.14 -14.03 -2.31
CA SER A 77 1.87 -14.68 -1.98
C SER A 77 1.05 -14.98 -3.23
N GLU A 78 0.56 -16.22 -3.35
CA GLU A 78 -0.34 -16.62 -4.44
C GLU A 78 -1.77 -16.08 -4.22
N ASP A 79 -2.16 -15.91 -2.96
CA ASP A 79 -3.45 -15.40 -2.51
C ASP A 79 -3.30 -14.11 -1.69
N LEU A 80 -4.45 -13.48 -1.39
CA LEU A 80 -4.53 -12.41 -0.40
C LEU A 80 -4.24 -12.97 0.99
N VAL A 81 -3.27 -12.34 1.68
CA VAL A 81 -2.89 -12.71 3.03
C VAL A 81 -3.23 -11.56 4.01
N PRO A 82 -3.56 -11.88 5.26
CA PRO A 82 -3.73 -10.87 6.28
C PRO A 82 -2.38 -10.23 6.61
N VAL A 83 -2.35 -8.90 6.61
CA VAL A 83 -1.20 -8.08 6.97
C VAL A 83 -1.42 -7.54 8.38
N ASN A 84 -0.54 -7.92 9.30
CA ASN A 84 -0.53 -7.44 10.66
C ASN A 84 0.50 -6.34 10.82
N ILE A 85 0.10 -5.23 11.43
CA ILE A 85 0.96 -4.10 11.75
C ILE A 85 0.92 -3.92 13.26
N THR A 86 2.08 -3.83 13.89
CA THR A 86 2.19 -3.60 15.34
C THR A 86 3.25 -2.55 15.61
N CYS A 87 2.91 -1.48 16.33
CA CYS A 87 3.91 -0.55 16.84
C CYS A 87 4.63 -1.22 18.02
N ILE A 88 5.92 -1.47 17.88
CA ILE A 88 6.75 -2.16 18.90
C ILE A 88 7.65 -1.21 19.68
N GLN A 89 7.85 0.00 19.16
CA GLN A 89 8.62 1.08 19.77
C GLN A 89 8.08 2.39 19.24
N ASP A 90 7.97 3.40 20.10
CA ASP A 90 7.45 4.72 19.67
C ASP A 90 8.51 5.83 19.81
N THR A 91 9.22 5.88 20.93
CA THR A 91 10.24 6.91 21.19
C THR A 91 11.67 6.30 21.19
N PRO A 92 12.70 6.98 20.64
CA PRO A 92 12.67 8.25 19.90
C PRO A 92 12.24 8.13 18.43
N GLU A 93 12.14 6.91 17.91
CA GLU A 93 11.69 6.59 16.55
C GLU A 93 10.57 5.56 16.63
N CYS A 94 9.51 5.73 15.83
CA CYS A 94 8.42 4.77 15.77
C CYS A 94 8.85 3.57 14.93
N VAL A 95 8.79 2.37 15.49
CA VAL A 95 9.10 1.12 14.80
C VAL A 95 7.84 0.27 14.70
N PHE A 96 7.41 0.05 13.47
CA PHE A 96 6.31 -0.83 13.12
C PHE A 96 6.85 -2.18 12.69
N HIS A 97 6.38 -3.24 13.33
CA HIS A 97 6.59 -4.62 12.92
C HIS A 97 5.46 -5.03 11.99
N ILE A 98 5.79 -5.41 10.76
CA ILE A 98 4.84 -5.78 9.73
C ILE A 98 5.05 -7.25 9.39
N THR A 99 3.99 -8.04 9.54
CA THR A 99 4.04 -9.49 9.28
C THR A 99 2.87 -9.96 8.44
N ALA A 100 3.11 -11.00 7.64
CA ALA A 100 2.06 -11.71 6.92
C ALA A 100 2.40 -13.20 6.83
N TYR A 101 1.37 -14.04 6.94
CA TYR A 101 1.47 -15.48 6.86
C TYR A 101 0.64 -15.99 5.68
N ASN A 102 1.17 -16.96 4.95
CA ASN A 102 0.41 -17.62 3.88
C ASN A 102 -0.61 -18.63 4.46
N SER A 103 -1.37 -19.28 3.58
CA SER A 103 -2.35 -20.32 3.95
C SER A 103 -1.72 -21.57 4.57
N GLN A 104 -0.41 -21.77 4.39
CA GLN A 104 0.38 -22.86 4.99
C GLN A 104 0.97 -22.46 6.35
N VAL A 105 0.66 -21.26 6.86
CA VAL A 105 1.19 -20.70 8.12
C VAL A 105 2.69 -20.38 8.05
N ASP A 106 3.25 -20.33 6.85
CA ASP A 106 4.61 -19.84 6.65
C ASP A 106 4.64 -18.33 6.70
N LYS A 107 5.62 -17.80 7.42
CA LYS A 107 5.84 -16.36 7.49
C LYS A 107 6.53 -15.88 6.21
N ILE A 108 5.77 -15.20 5.36
CA ILE A 108 6.23 -14.73 4.04
C ILE A 108 6.65 -13.26 4.03
N LEU A 109 6.26 -12.51 5.07
CA LEU A 109 6.67 -11.13 5.32
C LEU A 109 7.00 -11.00 6.80
N ASP A 110 8.19 -10.49 7.11
CA ASP A 110 8.65 -10.22 8.47
C ASP A 110 9.65 -9.06 8.44
N VAL A 111 9.16 -7.83 8.56
CA VAL A 111 10.00 -6.64 8.40
C VAL A 111 9.69 -5.57 9.43
N ARG A 112 10.67 -4.70 9.65
CA ARG A 112 10.55 -3.54 10.53
C ARG A 112 10.56 -2.28 9.68
N LEU A 113 9.56 -1.44 9.86
CA LEU A 113 9.44 -0.13 9.23
C LEU A 113 9.67 0.93 10.30
N VAL A 114 10.66 1.79 10.09
CA VAL A 114 11.05 2.82 11.06
C VAL A 114 10.61 4.18 10.54
N GLN A 115 9.86 4.95 11.32
CA GLN A 115 9.53 6.34 10.99
C GLN A 115 10.28 7.33 11.87
N PRO A 116 10.69 8.49 11.32
CA PRO A 116 10.46 8.97 9.95
C PRO A 116 11.44 8.43 8.88
N GLY A 117 12.26 7.42 9.19
CA GLY A 117 13.39 6.98 8.36
C GLY A 117 13.04 6.21 7.07
N THR A 118 11.92 5.49 7.04
CA THR A 118 11.52 4.64 5.91
C THR A 118 10.56 5.39 4.99
N ARG A 119 10.98 5.58 3.72
CA ARG A 119 10.13 6.18 2.69
C ARG A 119 9.15 5.14 2.13
N ILE A 120 7.86 5.36 2.39
CA ILE A 120 6.77 4.57 1.81
C ILE A 120 6.35 5.23 0.49
N GLY A 121 6.60 4.54 -0.62
CA GLY A 121 6.13 4.91 -1.95
C GLY A 121 4.76 4.31 -2.28
N GLN A 122 4.08 4.89 -3.25
CA GLN A 122 2.82 4.39 -3.78
C GLN A 122 2.91 4.38 -5.31
N ALA A 123 2.78 3.19 -5.91
CA ALA A 123 2.90 3.00 -7.36
C ALA A 123 1.53 3.07 -8.05
N SER A 124 0.48 2.59 -7.37
CA SER A 124 -0.91 2.69 -7.82
C SER A 124 -1.81 3.01 -6.63
N GLU A 125 -3.11 3.19 -6.87
CA GLU A 125 -4.06 3.45 -5.78
C GLU A 125 -4.08 2.34 -4.72
N CYS A 126 -3.81 1.09 -5.10
CA CYS A 126 -3.79 -0.06 -4.19
C CYS A 126 -2.39 -0.59 -3.86
N PHE A 127 -1.34 -0.16 -4.59
CA PHE A 127 0.01 -0.72 -4.45
C PHE A 127 0.94 0.23 -3.71
N VAL A 128 1.36 -0.16 -2.52
CA VAL A 128 2.37 0.54 -1.71
C VAL A 128 3.66 -0.26 -1.67
N TYR A 129 4.78 0.43 -1.52
CA TYR A 129 6.08 -0.24 -1.39
C TYR A 129 7.05 0.58 -0.55
N TRP A 130 8.04 -0.09 0.02
CA TRP A 130 9.13 0.54 0.73
C TRP A 130 10.41 -0.28 0.57
N LYS A 131 11.54 0.39 0.79
CA LYS A 131 12.84 -0.27 0.86
C LYS A 131 13.19 -0.53 2.31
N ASP A 132 13.48 -1.77 2.66
CA ASP A 132 13.99 -2.14 3.97
C ASP A 132 15.46 -1.68 4.09
N PRO A 133 15.79 -0.80 5.04
CA PRO A 133 17.17 -0.32 5.21
C PRO A 133 18.14 -1.41 5.68
N MET A 134 17.65 -2.48 6.34
CA MET A 134 18.50 -3.55 6.88
C MET A 134 18.99 -4.49 5.77
N THR A 135 18.07 -4.92 4.90
CA THR A 135 18.35 -5.90 3.84
C THR A 135 18.63 -5.25 2.49
N ASN A 136 18.28 -3.97 2.32
CA ASN A 136 18.14 -3.27 1.04
C ASN A 136 17.08 -3.86 0.09
N ASP A 137 16.32 -4.86 0.53
CA ASP A 137 15.23 -5.42 -0.25
C ASP A 137 14.08 -4.43 -0.34
N THR A 138 13.31 -4.52 -1.42
CA THR A 138 12.09 -3.73 -1.59
C THR A 138 10.87 -4.62 -1.42
N TRP A 139 9.99 -4.22 -0.51
CA TRP A 139 8.74 -4.91 -0.23
C TRP A 139 7.58 -4.12 -0.80
N GLY A 140 6.58 -4.83 -1.30
CA GLY A 140 5.38 -4.26 -1.89
C GLY A 140 4.13 -4.99 -1.41
N LEU A 141 3.06 -4.24 -1.18
CA LEU A 141 1.75 -4.76 -0.82
C LEU A 141 0.73 -4.25 -1.84
N ASN A 142 -0.02 -5.18 -2.44
CA ASN A 142 -1.16 -4.86 -3.29
C ASN A 142 -2.45 -5.12 -2.53
N PHE A 143 -3.12 -4.07 -2.09
CA PHE A 143 -4.34 -4.19 -1.30
C PHE A 143 -5.58 -4.42 -2.16
N THR A 144 -6.66 -4.89 -1.53
CA THR A 144 -7.95 -5.10 -2.18
C THR A 144 -8.63 -3.79 -2.60
N SER A 145 -8.31 -2.67 -1.95
CA SER A 145 -8.88 -1.37 -2.29
C SER A 145 -7.92 -0.19 -2.01
N PRO A 146 -8.15 0.97 -2.66
CA PRO A 146 -7.39 2.18 -2.37
C PRO A 146 -7.54 2.67 -0.92
N ILE A 147 -8.66 2.33 -0.27
CA ILE A 147 -8.95 2.72 1.11
C ILE A 147 -8.02 1.94 2.05
N ASP A 148 -7.86 0.64 1.83
CA ASP A 148 -6.97 -0.21 2.62
C ASP A 148 -5.50 0.23 2.48
N ALA A 149 -5.07 0.55 1.24
CA ALA A 149 -3.74 1.08 0.98
C ALA A 149 -3.48 2.42 1.70
N LYS A 150 -4.50 3.29 1.74
CA LYS A 150 -4.43 4.55 2.48
C LYS A 150 -4.36 4.30 3.99
N GLN A 151 -5.18 3.41 4.54
CA GLN A 151 -5.15 3.05 5.95
C GLN A 151 -3.78 2.50 6.36
N PHE A 152 -3.18 1.60 5.58
CA PHE A 152 -1.82 1.11 5.82
C PHE A 152 -0.82 2.26 6.00
N ARG A 153 -0.85 3.24 5.06
CA ARG A 153 0.05 4.39 5.09
C ARG A 153 -0.24 5.28 6.29
N GLU A 154 -1.50 5.50 6.64
CA GLU A 154 -1.86 6.29 7.81
C GLU A 154 -1.38 5.61 9.10
N CYS A 155 -1.61 4.31 9.28
CA CYS A 155 -1.09 3.53 10.41
C CYS A 155 0.44 3.64 10.54
N CYS A 156 1.16 3.49 9.42
CA CYS A 156 2.62 3.56 9.42
C CYS A 156 3.18 4.98 9.44
N ASN A 157 2.35 6.03 9.48
CA ASN A 157 2.79 7.43 9.64
C ASN A 157 2.20 8.09 10.90
N PHE A 158 1.26 7.42 11.56
CA PHE A 158 0.63 7.91 12.78
C PHE A 158 1.61 7.74 13.94
N ILE A 159 2.18 8.87 14.36
CA ILE A 159 2.83 9.00 15.66
C ILE A 159 1.67 9.15 16.64
N ASP A 160 1.43 8.16 17.49
CA ASP A 160 0.44 8.34 18.55
C ASP A 160 0.94 9.44 19.50
N PRO A 161 0.21 10.56 19.67
CA PRO A 161 0.62 11.59 20.63
C PRO A 161 0.49 11.15 22.10
N SER A 162 0.04 9.91 22.36
CA SER A 162 -0.17 9.34 23.70
C SER A 162 0.66 8.09 24.00
N CYS A 163 1.56 7.68 23.11
CA CYS A 163 2.60 6.68 23.44
C CYS A 163 3.76 7.30 24.24
#